data_AF-V5IAN5-F1
#
_entry.id   AF-V5IAN5-F1
#
_cell.length_a   1.000
_cell.length_b   1.000
_cell.length_c   1.000
_cell.angle_alpha   90.00
_cell.angle_beta   90.00
_cell.angle_gamma   90.00
#
_symmetry.space_group_name_H-M   'P 1'
#
loop_
_entity.id
_entity.type
_entity.pdbx_description
1 polymer ?
#
loop_
_entity_poly.entity_id
_entity_poly.type
_entity_poly.pdbx_seq_one_letter_code
_entity_poly.pdbx_strand_id
1 'polypeptide(L)'
;MDIMPDEEKNIRVSVYLMDVGKYVSKINITVQNGESIDVKVFGEGVGHSLLCEPILNSEYNAEELLTHQQFVLPIKMTNLGKRYYKVRWTSYSSIRNLRDKLDQPHAGYCFRIKPEYFELAYLESQVFEIQGHSNFQRH
;
A
#
# COMPACT_ATOMS: atom_id res chain seq x y z
N MET A 1 -28.03 12.61 25.05
CA MET A 1 -28.31 11.20 25.41
C MET A 1 -28.51 11.23 26.90
N ASP A 2 -29.71 10.91 27.37
CA ASP A 2 -30.00 10.96 28.80
C ASP A 2 -29.52 9.65 29.43
N ILE A 3 -28.77 9.77 30.52
CA ILE A 3 -28.23 8.65 31.30
C ILE A 3 -28.88 8.76 32.67
N MET A 4 -29.63 7.74 33.08
CA MET A 4 -30.21 7.68 34.41
C MET A 4 -29.11 7.47 35.47
N PRO A 5 -29.36 7.84 36.74
CA PRO A 5 -28.48 7.44 37.83
C PRO A 5 -28.25 5.93 37.80
N ASP A 6 -26.99 5.51 37.93
CA ASP A 6 -26.55 4.11 37.89
C ASP A 6 -26.71 3.38 36.54
N GLU A 7 -27.07 4.08 35.47
CA GLU A 7 -27.14 3.50 34.12
C GLU A 7 -25.78 3.55 33.41
N GLU A 8 -25.32 2.41 32.89
CA GLU A 8 -24.12 2.33 32.05
C GLU A 8 -24.50 2.31 30.56
N LYS A 9 -23.81 3.14 29.76
CA LYS A 9 -24.00 3.21 28.31
C LYS A 9 -22.67 3.10 27.57
N ASN A 10 -22.63 2.20 26.59
CA ASN A 10 -21.47 1.98 25.74
C ASN A 10 -21.48 2.89 24.52
N ILE A 11 -20.40 3.64 24.30
CA ILE A 11 -20.20 4.44 23.09
C ILE A 11 -19.25 3.68 22.16
N ARG A 12 -19.75 3.23 21.01
CA ARG A 12 -18.90 2.61 19.99
C ARG A 12 -18.14 3.67 19.22
N VAL A 13 -16.82 3.51 19.12
CA VAL A 13 -15.92 4.41 18.41
C VAL A 13 -15.24 3.61 17.30
N SER A 14 -15.37 4.07 16.06
CA SER A 14 -14.65 3.51 14.91
C SER A 14 -13.50 4.43 14.52
N VAL A 15 -12.33 3.84 14.27
CA VAL A 15 -11.13 4.57 13.84
C VAL A 15 -10.81 4.19 12.40
N TYR A 16 -10.72 5.19 11.54
CA TYR A 16 -10.36 5.03 10.13
C TYR A 16 -9.03 5.72 9.88
N LEU A 17 -7.98 4.94 9.63
CA LEU A 17 -6.64 5.44 9.35
C LEU A 17 -6.40 5.40 7.85
N MET A 18 -6.02 6.54 7.26
CA MET A 18 -5.67 6.64 5.84
C MET A 18 -4.19 6.39 5.58
N ASP A 19 -3.34 6.73 6.55
CA ASP A 19 -1.89 6.67 6.41
C ASP A 19 -1.29 5.77 7.50
N VAL A 20 -0.09 5.28 7.22
CA VAL A 20 0.71 4.47 8.14
C VAL A 20 1.29 5.35 9.23
N GLY A 21 1.23 4.88 10.48
CA GLY A 21 1.82 5.56 11.62
C GLY A 21 0.98 5.50 12.87
N LYS A 22 1.49 6.11 13.93
CA LYS A 22 0.84 6.21 15.23
C LYS A 22 0.03 7.49 15.32
N TYR A 23 -1.23 7.35 15.72
CA TYR A 23 -2.18 8.43 15.87
C TYR A 23 -2.64 8.50 17.32
N VAL A 24 -2.66 9.71 17.85
CA VAL A 24 -3.23 10.02 19.15
C VAL A 24 -4.30 11.06 18.94
N SER A 25 -5.50 10.76 19.41
CA SER A 25 -6.63 11.70 19.41
C SER A 25 -7.31 11.67 20.77
N LYS A 26 -8.33 12.52 20.94
CA LYS A 26 -9.15 12.56 22.13
C LYS A 26 -10.63 12.69 21.77
N ILE A 27 -11.46 11.97 22.52
CA ILE A 27 -12.91 12.14 22.51
C ILE A 27 -13.24 12.99 23.73
N ASN A 28 -13.85 14.15 23.50
CA ASN A 28 -14.38 14.97 24.57
C ASN A 28 -15.83 14.53 24.83
N ILE A 29 -16.11 14.10 26.06
CA ILE A 29 -17.44 13.77 26.55
C ILE A 29 -17.84 14.90 27.49
N THR A 30 -18.90 15.62 27.17
CA THR A 30 -19.43 16.68 28.03
C THR A 30 -20.79 16.27 28.56
N VAL A 31 -20.92 16.21 29.89
CA VAL A 31 -22.20 16.01 30.56
C VAL A 31 -22.85 17.36 30.79
N GLN A 32 -24.07 17.57 30.29
CA GLN A 32 -24.80 18.82 30.53
C GLN A 32 -25.03 18.98 32.04
N ASN A 33 -24.68 20.17 32.57
CA ASN A 33 -24.70 20.47 34.00
C ASN A 33 -23.82 19.55 34.86
N GLY A 34 -22.80 18.92 34.25
CA GLY A 34 -21.82 18.08 34.92
C GLY A 34 -20.40 18.38 34.44
N GLU A 35 -19.52 17.40 34.55
CA GLU A 35 -18.13 17.53 34.14
C GLU A 35 -17.90 17.13 32.68
N SER A 36 -16.80 17.64 32.11
CA SER A 36 -16.27 17.20 30.82
C SER A 36 -15.08 16.27 31.04
N ILE A 37 -15.06 15.16 30.31
CA ILE A 37 -14.02 14.13 30.39
C ILE A 37 -13.37 13.99 29.01
N ASP A 38 -12.03 13.98 28.98
CA ASP A 38 -11.25 13.70 27.78
C ASP A 38 -10.75 12.25 27.80
N VAL A 39 -11.21 11.45 26.84
CA VAL A 39 -10.76 10.06 26.66
C VAL A 39 -9.76 10.01 25.51
N LYS A 40 -8.52 9.64 25.79
CA LYS A 40 -7.49 9.47 24.75
C LYS A 40 -7.76 8.20 23.94
N VAL A 41 -7.60 8.32 22.62
CA VAL A 41 -7.72 7.22 21.68
C VAL A 41 -6.40 7.08 20.92
N PHE A 42 -5.93 5.85 20.81
CA PHE A 42 -4.68 5.51 20.12
C PHE A 42 -4.99 4.56 18.96
N GLY A 43 -4.35 4.77 17.83
CA GLY A 43 -4.43 3.87 16.68
C GLY A 43 -3.10 3.82 15.94
N GLU A 44 -2.77 2.66 15.39
CA GLU A 44 -1.58 2.47 14.57
C GLU A 44 -1.97 1.88 13.21
N GLY A 45 -1.69 2.65 12.14
CA GLY A 45 -1.82 2.17 10.78
C GLY A 45 -0.55 1.44 10.38
N VAL A 46 -0.68 0.22 9.86
CA VAL A 46 0.45 -0.63 9.43
C VAL A 46 0.33 -0.91 7.93
N GLY A 47 1.46 -1.01 7.23
CA GLY A 47 1.51 -1.42 5.82
C GLY A 47 1.74 -0.25 4.86
N HIS A 48 0.87 -0.10 3.86
CA HIS A 48 0.89 0.97 2.87
C HIS A 48 -0.52 1.37 2.47
N SER A 49 -0.67 2.57 1.92
CA SER A 49 -1.95 3.12 1.45
C SER A 49 -2.11 3.02 -0.06
N LEU A 50 -1.38 2.11 -0.71
CA LEU A 50 -1.47 1.84 -2.14
C LEU A 50 -2.50 0.74 -2.43
N LEU A 51 -3.45 1.04 -3.30
CA LEU A 51 -4.40 0.09 -3.86
C LEU A 51 -3.90 -0.38 -5.22
N CYS A 52 -3.82 -1.70 -5.44
CA CYS A 52 -3.49 -2.28 -6.74
C CYS A 52 -4.70 -3.01 -7.32
N GLU A 53 -4.95 -2.78 -8.61
CA GLU A 53 -6.03 -3.40 -9.38
C GLU A 53 -5.43 -3.97 -10.69
N PRO A 54 -5.33 -5.30 -10.86
CA PRO A 54 -5.68 -6.35 -9.89
C PRO A 54 -4.80 -6.33 -8.62
N ILE A 55 -5.28 -6.99 -7.57
CA ILE A 55 -4.55 -7.11 -6.30
C ILE A 55 -3.22 -7.82 -6.55
N LEU A 56 -2.12 -7.18 -6.14
CA LEU A 56 -0.79 -7.76 -6.17
C LEU A 56 -0.54 -8.54 -4.88
N ASN A 57 -0.39 -9.85 -4.99
CA ASN A 57 0.13 -10.68 -3.92
C ASN A 57 1.67 -10.57 -3.86
N SER A 58 2.26 -10.94 -2.73
CA SER A 58 3.71 -10.98 -2.55
C SER A 58 4.43 -11.92 -3.51
N GLU A 59 3.70 -12.90 -4.04
CA GLU A 59 4.15 -13.83 -5.07
C GLU A 59 3.13 -13.84 -6.20
N TYR A 60 3.61 -13.64 -7.44
CA TYR A 60 2.80 -13.77 -8.64
C TYR A 60 3.32 -14.95 -9.46
N ASN A 61 2.49 -15.99 -9.61
CA ASN A 61 2.76 -17.09 -10.51
C ASN A 61 2.11 -16.78 -11.86
N ALA A 62 2.93 -16.60 -12.90
CA ALA A 62 2.46 -16.36 -14.27
C ALA A 62 1.97 -17.65 -14.97
N GLU A 63 1.84 -18.75 -14.22
CA GLU A 63 1.58 -20.11 -14.69
C GLU A 63 2.70 -20.64 -15.61
N GLU A 64 2.59 -21.89 -16.07
CA GLU A 64 3.54 -22.46 -17.02
C GLU A 64 3.33 -21.79 -18.39
N LEU A 65 4.10 -20.73 -18.65
CA LEU A 65 4.12 -20.05 -19.95
C LEU A 65 4.80 -20.94 -21.00
N LEU A 66 4.10 -21.99 -21.43
CA LEU A 66 4.53 -22.95 -22.45
C LEU A 66 4.65 -22.35 -23.85
N THR A 67 4.28 -21.08 -24.03
CA THR A 67 4.28 -20.41 -25.33
C THR A 67 5.45 -19.42 -25.43
N HIS A 68 6.01 -19.29 -26.63
CA HIS A 68 6.95 -18.20 -26.97
C HIS A 68 6.26 -16.82 -27.03
N GLN A 69 5.06 -16.69 -26.47
CA GLN A 69 4.27 -15.48 -26.56
C GLN A 69 4.65 -14.52 -25.44
N GLN A 70 4.88 -13.27 -25.83
CA GLN A 70 5.02 -12.19 -24.88
C GLN A 70 3.67 -11.97 -24.18
N PHE A 71 3.68 -11.88 -22.85
CA PHE A 71 2.51 -11.46 -22.10
C PHE A 71 2.70 -10.04 -21.55
N VAL A 72 1.58 -9.34 -21.36
CA VAL A 72 1.52 -8.01 -20.76
C VAL A 72 0.40 -8.02 -19.73
N LEU A 73 0.73 -7.70 -18.48
CA LEU A 73 -0.21 -7.56 -17.38
C LEU A 73 -0.26 -6.09 -16.94
N PRO A 74 -1.31 -5.34 -17.29
CA PRO A 74 -1.50 -3.98 -16.78
C PRO A 74 -2.03 -4.01 -15.34
N ILE A 75 -1.45 -3.21 -14.47
CA ILE A 75 -1.86 -3.05 -13.07
C ILE A 75 -2.00 -1.57 -12.78
N LYS A 76 -3.17 -1.18 -12.30
CA LYS A 76 -3.44 0.18 -11.84
C LYS A 76 -3.10 0.27 -10.37
N MET A 77 -2.21 1.20 -10.02
CA MET A 77 -1.87 1.54 -8.65
C MET A 77 -2.45 2.91 -8.30
N THR A 78 -3.19 3.00 -7.21
CA THR A 78 -3.79 4.25 -6.71
C THR A 78 -3.30 4.54 -5.30
N ASN A 79 -2.87 5.77 -5.03
CA ASN A 79 -2.51 6.19 -3.68
C ASN A 79 -3.74 6.70 -2.91
N LEU A 80 -4.15 5.96 -1.89
CA LEU A 80 -5.25 6.33 -0.99
C LEU A 80 -4.78 7.07 0.27
N GLY A 81 -3.45 7.18 0.47
CA GLY A 81 -2.84 7.91 1.57
C GLY A 81 -2.54 9.37 1.21
N LYS A 82 -2.45 10.24 2.22
CA LYS A 82 -2.17 11.67 2.01
C LYS A 82 -0.70 11.95 1.70
N ARG A 83 0.18 10.99 1.98
CA ARG A 83 1.62 11.14 1.71
C ARG A 83 1.95 10.76 0.27
N TYR A 84 2.94 11.44 -0.30
CA TYR A 84 3.51 11.06 -1.60
C TYR A 84 4.18 9.69 -1.51
N TYR A 85 3.94 8.86 -2.52
CA TYR A 85 4.68 7.61 -2.73
C TYR A 85 5.64 7.75 -3.90
N LYS A 86 6.86 7.22 -3.72
CA LYS A 86 7.83 7.02 -4.80
C LYS A 86 7.95 5.51 -5.00
N VAL A 87 7.56 5.03 -6.16
CA VAL A 87 7.53 3.60 -6.49
C VAL A 87 8.68 3.30 -7.43
N ARG A 88 9.45 2.25 -7.12
CA ARG A 88 10.52 1.74 -7.98
C ARG A 88 10.55 0.22 -7.93
N TRP A 89 10.68 -0.38 -9.11
CA TRP A 89 10.82 -1.82 -9.23
C TRP A 89 12.30 -2.22 -9.16
N THR A 90 12.61 -3.33 -8.48
CA THR A 90 13.96 -3.85 -8.40
C THR A 90 13.96 -5.36 -8.25
N SER A 91 14.93 -6.02 -8.88
CA SER A 91 15.22 -7.45 -8.71
C SER A 91 16.10 -7.73 -7.49
N TYR A 92 16.61 -6.70 -6.81
CA TYR A 92 17.46 -6.88 -5.63
C TYR A 92 16.63 -7.19 -4.39
N SER A 93 16.92 -8.33 -3.76
CA SER A 93 16.28 -8.76 -2.51
C SER A 93 16.61 -7.85 -1.31
N SER A 94 17.65 -7.01 -1.41
CA SER A 94 18.05 -6.07 -0.36
C SER A 94 18.08 -4.64 -0.88
N ILE A 95 17.23 -3.80 -0.30
CA ILE A 95 17.10 -2.37 -0.60
C ILE A 95 18.31 -1.58 -0.09
N ARG A 96 19.05 -2.10 0.91
CA ARG A 96 20.18 -1.38 1.54
C ARG A 96 21.28 -0.97 0.56
N ASN A 97 21.47 -1.75 -0.50
CA ASN A 97 22.51 -1.51 -1.51
C ASN A 97 21.92 -1.01 -2.84
N LEU A 98 20.65 -0.58 -2.85
CA LEU A 98 19.96 -0.23 -4.09
C LEU A 98 20.68 0.93 -4.80
N ARG A 99 21.07 1.98 -4.05
CA ARG A 99 21.68 3.21 -4.59
C ARG A 99 22.95 2.94 -5.41
N ASP A 100 23.80 2.03 -4.95
CA ASP A 100 25.07 1.68 -5.61
C ASP A 100 24.90 0.75 -6.82
N LYS A 101 23.71 0.14 -6.96
CA LYS A 101 23.40 -0.86 -7.99
C LYS A 101 22.43 -0.35 -9.07
N LEU A 102 22.02 0.92 -8.99
CA LEU A 102 21.10 1.54 -9.95
C LEU A 102 21.68 1.66 -11.36
N ASP A 103 23.00 1.81 -11.47
CA ASP A 103 23.68 2.05 -12.75
C ASP A 103 24.13 0.75 -13.45
N GLN A 104 23.83 -0.42 -12.87
CA GLN A 104 24.23 -1.69 -13.48
C GLN A 104 23.17 -2.15 -14.49
N PRO A 105 23.55 -2.41 -15.76
CA PRO A 105 22.61 -2.92 -16.74
C PRO A 105 22.10 -4.29 -16.30
N HIS A 106 20.78 -4.40 -16.28
CA HIS A 106 20.04 -5.58 -15.86
C HIS A 106 20.11 -6.65 -16.96
N ALA A 107 21.21 -7.42 -17.00
CA ALA A 107 21.38 -8.50 -17.97
C ALA A 107 20.50 -9.71 -17.62
N GLY A 108 19.64 -10.15 -18.56
CA GLY A 108 19.08 -11.51 -18.56
C GLY A 108 17.68 -11.71 -17.98
N TYR A 109 16.88 -10.68 -17.72
CA TYR A 109 15.54 -10.88 -17.17
C TYR A 109 14.49 -11.26 -18.22
N CYS A 110 13.76 -12.33 -17.96
CA CYS A 110 12.56 -12.74 -18.70
C CYS A 110 11.33 -11.86 -18.41
N PHE A 111 11.45 -10.88 -17.50
CA PHE A 111 10.39 -9.94 -17.13
C PHE A 111 10.90 -8.50 -17.13
N ARG A 112 10.03 -7.55 -17.48
CA ARG A 112 10.26 -6.11 -17.45
C ARG A 112 9.02 -5.41 -16.90
N ILE A 113 9.20 -4.40 -16.06
CA ILE A 113 8.09 -3.60 -15.52
C ILE A 113 8.25 -2.16 -15.99
N LYS A 114 7.19 -1.57 -16.54
CA LYS A 114 7.20 -0.18 -17.03
C LYS A 114 6.00 0.63 -16.53
N PRO A 115 6.18 1.89 -16.10
CA PRO A 115 7.48 2.55 -15.90
C PRO A 115 8.26 1.95 -14.73
N GLU A 116 9.60 2.01 -14.79
CA GLU A 116 10.50 1.50 -13.73
C GLU A 116 10.43 2.33 -12.43
N TYR A 117 10.00 3.58 -12.58
CA TYR A 117 9.84 4.56 -11.51
C TYR A 117 8.65 5.46 -11.80
N PHE A 118 7.87 5.77 -10.76
CA PHE A 118 6.84 6.80 -10.80
C PHE A 118 6.54 7.32 -9.40
N GLU A 119 5.88 8.46 -9.34
CA GLU A 119 5.41 9.07 -8.10
C GLU A 119 3.89 9.12 -8.10
N LEU A 120 3.29 9.02 -6.91
CA LEU A 120 1.84 9.13 -6.73
C LEU A 120 1.52 10.14 -5.62
N ALA A 121 0.87 11.24 -5.99
CA ALA A 121 0.20 12.14 -5.05
C ALA A 121 -1.09 11.50 -4.49
N TYR A 122 -1.75 12.18 -3.55
CA TYR A 122 -3.02 11.71 -3.00
C TYR A 122 -4.09 11.57 -4.09
N LEU A 123 -4.75 10.41 -4.14
CA LEU A 123 -5.74 10.00 -5.15
C LEU A 123 -5.22 9.88 -6.58
N GLU A 124 -3.91 10.06 -6.79
CA GLU A 124 -3.30 9.83 -8.10
C GLU A 124 -3.25 8.33 -8.40
N SER A 125 -3.44 8.01 -9.68
CA SER A 125 -3.37 6.64 -10.20
C SER A 125 -2.34 6.55 -11.31
N GLN A 126 -1.55 5.49 -11.32
CA GLN A 126 -0.65 5.15 -12.41
C GLN A 126 -0.88 3.69 -12.82
N VAL A 127 -0.98 3.46 -14.13
CA VAL A 127 -0.93 2.09 -14.68
C VAL A 127 0.53 1.75 -14.97
N PHE A 128 0.98 0.60 -14.49
CA PHE A 128 2.24 0.01 -14.89
C PHE A 128 1.99 -1.37 -15.49
N GLU A 129 2.89 -1.80 -16.37
CA GLU A 129 2.78 -3.05 -17.10
C GLU A 129 3.91 -3.97 -16.70
N ILE A 130 3.57 -5.22 -16.38
CA ILE A 130 4.52 -6.32 -16.26
C ILE A 130 4.53 -7.06 -17.59
N GLN A 131 5.67 -7.07 -18.26
CA GLN A 131 5.89 -7.74 -19.54
C GLN A 131 6.83 -8.92 -19.31
N GLY A 132 6.59 -10.07 -19.93
CA GLY A 132 7.54 -11.18 -19.89
C GLY A 132 7.63 -11.96 -21.20
N HIS A 133 8.77 -12.62 -21.41
CA HIS A 133 9.09 -13.43 -22.59
C HIS A 133 9.80 -14.73 -22.18
N SER A 134 9.50 -15.85 -22.85
CA SER A 134 10.21 -17.11 -22.60
C SER A 134 11.51 -17.17 -23.43
N ASN A 135 12.65 -17.20 -22.74
CA ASN A 135 13.95 -17.48 -23.34
C ASN A 135 14.25 -18.98 -23.24
N PHE A 136 13.55 -19.81 -24.02
CA PHE A 136 13.92 -21.22 -24.15
C PHE A 136 14.79 -21.40 -25.41
N GLN A 137 16.11 -21.17 -25.28
CA GLN A 137 17.07 -21.68 -26.24
C GLN A 137 17.41 -23.12 -25.84
N ARG A 138 16.81 -24.11 -26.51
CA ARG A 138 17.30 -25.49 -26.45
C ARG A 138 18.64 -25.52 -27.21
N HIS A 139 19.72 -25.79 -26.50
CA HIS A 139 20.95 -26.33 -27.08
C HIS A 139 20.78 -27.83 -27.36
#